data_AF-A0A934T0Y2-F1
#
_entry.id   AF-A0A934T0Y2-F1
#
_cell.length_a   1.000
_cell.length_b   1.000
_cell.length_c   1.000
_cell.angle_alpha   90.00
_cell.angle_beta   90.00
_cell.angle_gamma   90.00
#
_symmetry.space_group_name_H-M   'P 1'
#
loop_
_entity.id
_entity.type
_entity.pdbx_description
1 polymer ?
#
loop_
_entity_poly.entity_id
_entity_poly.type
_entity_poly.pdbx_seq_one_letter_code
_entity_poly.pdbx_strand_id
1 'polypeptide(L)'
;MLESLHAWLQGALTRLSAKSETSKAIHYMLDRWQALTRYVNDGRIEIDNNIAEQALRTVAVGRKNWLHCGSDAGGERAAAMYSLIGSAKMNGLDPFAYLRHVLTHLPDLPITRIDEMLPWNVTSALATESA
;
A
#
# COMPACT_ATOMS: atom_id res chain seq x y z
N MET A 1 -23.70 -9.22 14.52
CA MET A 1 -23.02 -8.01 15.03
C MET A 1 -22.88 -6.94 13.95
N LEU A 2 -22.25 -7.22 12.80
CA LEU A 2 -22.13 -6.25 11.70
C LEU A 2 -23.46 -5.91 11.02
N GLU A 3 -24.33 -6.90 10.79
CA GLU A 3 -25.69 -6.66 10.30
C GLU A 3 -26.48 -5.74 11.24
N SER A 4 -26.30 -5.91 12.55
CA SER A 4 -26.92 -5.07 13.58
C SER A 4 -26.38 -3.64 13.52
N LEU A 5 -25.08 -3.46 13.28
CA LEU A 5 -24.46 -2.15 13.06
C LEU A 5 -24.99 -1.49 11.77
N HIS A 6 -25.09 -2.24 10.68
CA HIS A 6 -25.63 -1.76 9.40
C HIS A 6 -27.06 -1.23 9.56
N ALA A 7 -27.92 -2.03 10.18
CA ALA A 7 -29.30 -1.63 10.48
C ALA A 7 -29.37 -0.41 11.41
N TRP A 8 -28.49 -0.35 12.42
CA TRP A 8 -28.41 0.80 13.32
C TRP A 8 -28.00 2.09 12.59
N LEU A 9 -27.03 2.03 11.68
CA LEU A 9 -26.58 3.18 10.88
C LEU A 9 -27.69 3.69 9.96
N GLN A 10 -28.40 2.78 9.28
CA GLN A 10 -29.56 3.13 8.47
C GLN A 10 -30.66 3.79 9.31
N GLY A 11 -30.95 3.24 10.50
CA GLY A 11 -31.89 3.84 11.45
C GLY A 11 -31.39 5.14 12.09
N ALA A 12 -30.09 5.39 12.15
CA ALA A 12 -29.54 6.66 12.62
C ALA A 12 -29.80 7.78 11.61
N LEU A 13 -29.70 7.50 10.32
CA LEU A 13 -29.95 8.47 9.25
C LEU A 13 -31.38 9.03 9.26
N THR A 14 -32.38 8.26 9.71
CA THR A 14 -33.77 8.75 9.78
C THR A 14 -33.99 9.80 10.87
N ARG A 15 -33.08 9.87 11.85
CA ARG A 15 -33.15 10.79 12.99
C ARG A 15 -32.21 11.99 12.85
N LEU A 16 -31.26 11.92 11.92
CA LEU A 16 -30.27 12.96 11.70
C LEU A 16 -30.71 13.90 10.58
N SER A 17 -30.32 15.17 10.69
CA SER A 17 -30.47 16.10 9.57
C SER A 17 -29.61 15.62 8.39
N ALA A 18 -30.20 15.54 7.21
CA ALA A 18 -29.53 15.09 5.99
C ALA A 18 -28.25 15.90 5.66
N LYS A 19 -28.18 17.16 6.11
CA LYS A 19 -27.02 18.05 5.85
C LYS A 19 -25.95 18.00 6.94
N SER A 20 -26.12 17.22 7.99
CA SER A 20 -25.13 17.13 9.07
C SER A 20 -23.86 16.40 8.63
N GLU A 21 -22.71 16.78 9.18
CA GLU A 21 -21.43 16.07 8.94
C GLU A 21 -21.51 14.60 9.37
N THR A 22 -22.25 14.30 10.44
CA THR A 22 -22.51 12.92 10.88
C THR A 22 -23.27 12.11 9.83
N SER A 23 -24.32 12.68 9.22
CA SER A 23 -25.04 12.00 8.13
C SER A 23 -24.15 11.75 6.94
N LYS A 24 -23.29 12.71 6.55
CA LYS A 24 -22.33 12.53 5.45
C LYS A 24 -21.36 11.39 5.76
N ALA A 25 -20.83 11.31 6.97
CA ALA A 25 -19.93 10.24 7.38
C ALA A 25 -20.62 8.86 7.36
N ILE A 26 -21.87 8.77 7.86
CA ILE A 26 -22.64 7.52 7.82
C ILE A 26 -22.92 7.10 6.37
N HIS A 27 -23.34 8.02 5.50
CA HIS A 27 -23.53 7.75 4.08
C HIS A 27 -22.25 7.22 3.43
N TYR A 28 -21.11 7.89 3.66
CA TYR A 28 -19.82 7.44 3.15
C TYR A 28 -19.47 6.01 3.59
N MET A 29 -19.79 5.66 4.83
CA MET A 29 -19.54 4.33 5.38
C MET A 29 -20.47 3.27 4.77
N LEU A 30 -21.77 3.58 4.62
CA LEU A 30 -22.77 2.68 4.01
C LEU A 30 -22.51 2.45 2.52
N ASP A 31 -22.14 3.49 1.78
CA ASP A 31 -21.79 3.40 0.35
C ASP A 31 -20.58 2.47 0.11
N ARG A 32 -19.75 2.28 1.14
CA ARG A 32 -18.54 1.44 1.11
C ARG A 32 -18.66 0.18 1.97
N TRP A 33 -19.87 -0.18 2.38
CA TRP A 33 -20.09 -1.29 3.33
C TRP A 33 -19.46 -2.61 2.89
N GLN A 34 -19.58 -2.95 1.60
CA GLN A 34 -18.99 -4.17 1.04
C GLN A 34 -17.47 -4.20 1.18
N ALA A 35 -16.80 -3.06 0.99
CA ALA A 35 -15.35 -2.97 1.16
C ALA A 35 -14.95 -3.06 2.64
N LEU A 36 -15.67 -2.34 3.51
CA LEU A 36 -15.41 -2.31 4.96
C LEU A 36 -15.62 -3.66 5.66
N THR A 37 -16.47 -4.53 5.09
CA THR A 37 -16.77 -5.85 5.68
C THR A 37 -16.03 -6.99 4.97
N ARG A 38 -15.13 -6.70 4.03
CA ARG A 38 -14.43 -7.71 3.23
C ARG A 38 -13.59 -8.66 4.10
N TYR A 39 -12.95 -8.14 5.13
CA TYR A 39 -12.11 -8.90 6.08
C TYR A 39 -12.84 -10.04 6.78
N VAL A 40 -14.17 -9.94 6.91
CA VAL A 40 -15.00 -10.99 7.53
C VAL A 40 -14.98 -12.28 6.72
N ASN A 41 -14.82 -12.15 5.40
CA ASN A 41 -14.81 -13.29 4.47
C ASN A 41 -13.40 -13.74 4.11
N ASP A 42 -12.36 -12.96 4.43
CA ASP A 42 -10.96 -13.26 4.15
C ASP A 42 -10.08 -12.76 5.29
N GLY A 43 -9.64 -13.68 6.15
CA GLY A 43 -8.80 -13.38 7.32
C GLY A 43 -7.37 -12.93 6.98
N ARG A 44 -6.99 -12.86 5.70
CA ARG A 44 -5.72 -12.23 5.26
C ARG A 44 -5.85 -10.72 5.14
N ILE A 45 -7.07 -10.19 5.12
CA ILE A 45 -7.34 -8.76 5.01
C ILE A 45 -7.49 -8.21 6.42
N GLU A 46 -6.78 -7.13 6.70
CA GLU A 46 -6.91 -6.41 7.96
C GLU A 46 -8.24 -5.64 8.05
N ILE A 47 -8.74 -5.45 9.28
CA ILE A 47 -9.97 -4.68 9.52
C ILE A 47 -9.80 -3.18 9.20
N ASP A 48 -8.57 -2.69 9.25
CA ASP A 48 -8.22 -1.31 8.99
C ASP A 48 -7.08 -1.19 7.96
N ASN A 49 -6.84 0.05 7.52
CA ASN A 49 -5.83 0.35 6.52
C ASN A 49 -4.52 0.89 7.13
N ASN A 50 -4.31 0.72 8.44
CA ASN A 50 -3.23 1.37 9.17
C ASN A 50 -1.84 0.97 8.62
N ILE A 51 -1.68 -0.29 8.20
CA ILE A 51 -0.43 -0.77 7.60
C ILE A 51 -0.10 0.01 6.31
N ALA A 52 -1.08 0.19 5.42
CA ALA A 52 -0.87 0.92 4.17
C ALA A 52 -0.65 2.42 4.41
N GLU A 53 -1.39 3.02 5.34
CA GLU A 53 -1.21 4.44 5.72
C GLU A 53 0.17 4.68 6.33
N GLN A 54 0.63 3.78 7.19
CA GLN A 54 1.96 3.84 7.78
C GLN A 54 3.06 3.70 6.71
N ALA A 55 2.87 2.85 5.70
CA ALA A 55 3.78 2.74 4.57
C ALA A 55 3.82 4.03 3.72
N LEU A 56 2.67 4.65 3.47
CA LEU A 56 2.57 5.92 2.73
C LEU A 56 3.08 7.13 3.50
N ARG A 57 3.18 7.04 4.84
CA ARG A 57 3.68 8.12 5.69
C ARG A 57 5.06 8.61 5.26
N THR A 58 5.95 7.70 4.84
CA THR A 58 7.29 8.06 4.35
C THR A 58 7.22 8.98 3.13
N VAL A 59 6.32 8.70 2.19
CA VAL A 59 6.07 9.54 1.01
C VAL A 59 5.46 10.89 1.42
N ALA A 60 4.48 10.86 2.33
CA ALA A 60 3.81 12.06 2.82
C ALA A 60 4.72 13.02 3.61
N VAL A 61 5.75 12.50 4.29
CA VAL A 61 6.80 13.29 4.93
C VAL A 61 7.80 13.79 3.88
N GLY A 62 8.24 12.92 2.98
CA GLY A 62 9.22 13.22 1.93
C GLY A 62 8.79 14.34 0.98
N ARG A 63 7.49 14.44 0.65
CA ARG A 63 6.97 15.50 -0.24
C ARG A 63 7.31 16.93 0.21
N LYS A 64 7.50 17.17 1.51
CA LYS A 64 7.90 18.49 2.03
C LYS A 64 9.36 18.84 1.68
N ASN A 65 10.18 17.84 1.38
CA ASN A 65 11.59 17.99 1.03
C ASN A 65 11.83 17.99 -0.50
N TRP A 66 10.82 17.64 -1.30
CA TRP A 66 10.90 17.57 -2.76
C TRP A 66 10.29 18.79 -3.44
N LEU A 67 10.65 20.00 -2.98
CA LEU A 67 10.07 21.27 -3.45
C LEU A 67 10.18 21.50 -4.97
N HIS A 68 11.10 20.80 -5.64
CA HIS A 68 11.38 20.96 -7.08
C HIS A 68 10.99 19.71 -7.91
N CYS A 69 10.39 18.69 -7.30
CA CYS A 69 9.88 17.52 -8.02
C CYS A 69 8.39 17.74 -8.34
N GLY A 70 8.06 18.02 -9.61
CA GLY A 70 6.71 18.45 -9.97
C GLY A 70 6.20 17.96 -11.33
N SER A 71 6.86 16.98 -11.96
CA SER A 71 6.34 16.36 -13.17
C SER A 71 5.60 15.06 -12.85
N ASP A 72 4.51 14.79 -13.58
CA ASP A 72 3.75 13.54 -13.46
C ASP A 72 4.65 12.32 -13.70
N ALA A 73 5.51 12.39 -14.71
CA ALA A 73 6.51 11.36 -15.01
C ALA A 73 7.50 11.14 -13.85
N GLY A 74 7.87 12.19 -13.12
CA GLY A 74 8.69 12.08 -11.92
C GLY A 74 7.96 11.39 -10.77
N GLY A 75 6.66 11.70 -10.60
CA GLY A 75 5.78 11.04 -9.64
C GLY A 75 5.62 9.56 -9.92
N GLU A 76 5.39 9.18 -11.18
CA GLU A 76 5.26 7.78 -11.60
C GLU A 76 6.55 6.97 -11.32
N ARG A 77 7.72 7.52 -11.67
CA ARG A 77 9.02 6.90 -11.37
C ARG A 77 9.26 6.76 -9.87
N ALA A 78 8.91 7.77 -9.09
CA ALA A 78 9.00 7.71 -7.63
C ALA A 78 8.09 6.61 -7.06
N ALA A 79 6.84 6.53 -7.54
CA ALA A 79 5.89 5.50 -7.13
C ALA A 79 6.41 4.09 -7.45
N ALA A 80 7.00 3.87 -8.63
CA ALA A 80 7.64 2.61 -8.99
C ALA A 80 8.79 2.25 -8.03
N MET A 81 9.69 3.21 -7.73
CA MET A 81 10.80 2.99 -6.80
C MET A 81 10.32 2.70 -5.37
N TYR A 82 9.34 3.45 -4.85
CA TYR A 82 8.76 3.18 -3.54
C TYR A 82 8.08 1.82 -3.47
N SER A 83 7.42 1.41 -4.55
CA SER A 83 6.78 0.09 -4.65
C SER A 83 7.81 -1.04 -4.61
N LEU A 84 8.93 -0.91 -5.32
CA LEU A 84 10.03 -1.88 -5.29
C LEU A 84 10.67 -1.97 -3.90
N ILE A 85 10.98 -0.83 -3.28
CA ILE A 85 11.56 -0.77 -1.92
C ILE A 85 10.58 -1.36 -0.90
N GLY A 86 9.30 -1.02 -0.98
CA GLY A 86 8.25 -1.57 -0.12
C GLY A 86 8.16 -3.09 -0.28
N SER A 87 8.19 -3.58 -1.52
CA SER A 87 8.16 -5.01 -1.83
C SER A 87 9.38 -5.74 -1.28
N ALA A 88 10.58 -5.17 -1.38
CA ALA A 88 11.79 -5.72 -0.77
C ALA A 88 11.64 -5.87 0.76
N LYS A 89 11.16 -4.81 1.44
CA LYS A 89 10.91 -4.86 2.89
C LYS A 89 9.87 -5.92 3.27
N MET A 90 8.78 -6.04 2.51
CA MET A 90 7.74 -7.05 2.75
C MET A 90 8.27 -8.49 2.59
N ASN A 91 9.31 -8.69 1.77
CA ASN A 91 10.01 -9.96 1.63
C ASN A 91 11.18 -10.14 2.62
N GLY A 92 11.30 -9.26 3.62
CA GLY A 92 12.35 -9.34 4.64
C GLY A 92 13.75 -8.97 4.15
N LEU A 93 13.86 -8.31 2.99
CA LEU A 93 15.15 -7.92 2.41
C LEU A 93 15.59 -6.54 2.90
N ASP A 94 16.91 -6.37 3.06
CA ASP A 94 17.51 -5.04 3.15
C ASP A 94 17.36 -4.33 1.79
N PRO A 95 16.68 -3.17 1.72
CA PRO A 95 16.42 -2.50 0.44
C PRO A 95 17.68 -2.06 -0.29
N PHE A 96 18.75 -1.71 0.42
CA PHE A 96 19.99 -1.30 -0.20
C PHE A 96 20.68 -2.48 -0.85
N ALA A 97 20.80 -3.61 -0.15
CA ALA A 97 21.35 -4.86 -0.69
C ALA A 97 20.55 -5.33 -1.91
N TYR A 98 19.21 -5.28 -1.85
CA TYR A 98 18.35 -5.58 -2.99
C TYR A 98 18.63 -4.69 -4.20
N LEU A 99 18.61 -3.36 -4.03
CA LEU A 99 18.84 -2.44 -5.13
C LEU A 99 20.25 -2.57 -5.70
N ARG A 100 21.27 -2.79 -4.85
CA ARG A 100 22.64 -3.08 -5.28
C ARG A 100 22.66 -4.31 -6.16
N HIS A 101 22.09 -5.43 -5.70
CA HIS A 101 22.04 -6.67 -6.45
C HIS A 101 21.35 -6.48 -7.81
N VAL A 102 20.17 -5.86 -7.83
CA VAL A 102 19.45 -5.58 -9.09
C VAL A 102 20.31 -4.72 -10.02
N LEU A 103 20.84 -3.58 -9.57
CA LEU A 103 21.61 -2.67 -10.43
C LEU A 103 22.93 -3.27 -10.91
N THR A 104 23.54 -4.19 -10.15
CA THR A 104 24.74 -4.91 -10.57
C THR A 104 24.46 -5.95 -11.66
N HIS A 105 23.33 -6.66 -11.60
CA HIS A 105 23.04 -7.76 -12.52
C HIS A 105 22.18 -7.34 -13.73
N LEU A 106 21.43 -6.24 -13.62
CA LEU A 106 20.53 -5.76 -14.67
C LEU A 106 21.20 -5.53 -16.04
N PRO A 107 22.44 -5.00 -16.14
CA PRO A 107 23.09 -4.78 -17.44
C PRO A 107 23.34 -6.07 -18.24
N ASP A 108 23.56 -7.19 -17.53
CA ASP A 108 23.89 -8.49 -18.14
C ASP A 108 22.63 -9.36 -18.35
N LEU A 109 21.46 -8.90 -17.89
CA LEU A 109 20.22 -9.66 -17.91
C LEU A 109 19.38 -9.31 -19.15
N PRO A 110 18.95 -10.31 -19.94
CA PRO A 110 18.03 -10.04 -21.05
C PRO A 110 16.67 -9.58 -20.52
N ILE A 111 16.03 -8.67 -21.25
CA ILE A 111 14.74 -8.05 -20.85
C ILE A 111 13.64 -9.07 -20.51
N THR A 112 13.68 -10.24 -21.16
CA THR A 112 12.72 -11.35 -20.96
C THR A 112 12.85 -12.04 -19.60
N ARG A 113 13.92 -11.77 -18.84
CA ARG A 113 14.22 -12.38 -17.53
C ARG A 113 14.22 -11.36 -16.38
N ILE A 114 13.76 -10.12 -16.62
CA ILE A 114 13.74 -9.06 -15.60
C ILE A 114 12.94 -9.47 -14.36
N ASP A 115 11.95 -10.35 -14.50
CA ASP A 115 11.17 -10.89 -13.39
C ASP A 115 12.03 -11.66 -12.38
N GLU A 116 13.17 -12.22 -12.79
CA GLU A 116 14.13 -12.85 -11.87
C GLU A 116 14.70 -11.85 -10.85
N MET A 117 14.69 -10.55 -11.18
CA MET A 117 15.15 -9.49 -10.28
C MET A 117 14.08 -9.04 -9.29
N LEU A 118 12.87 -9.63 -9.31
CA LEU A 118 11.81 -9.29 -8.36
C LEU A 118 12.19 -9.70 -6.94
N PRO A 119 11.72 -8.97 -5.90
CA PRO A 119 12.18 -9.16 -4.53
C PRO A 119 12.05 -10.58 -3.99
N TRP A 120 10.99 -11.32 -4.35
CA TRP A 120 10.77 -12.70 -3.90
C TRP A 120 11.63 -13.74 -4.61
N ASN A 121 12.26 -13.38 -5.74
CA ASN A 121 13.12 -14.28 -6.52
C ASN A 121 14.59 -14.19 -6.10
N VAL A 122 15.03 -13.06 -5.55
CA VAL A 122 16.43 -12.81 -5.18
C VAL A 122 16.75 -13.09 -3.70
N THR A 123 15.77 -13.52 -2.90
CA THR A 123 15.96 -13.77 -1.46
C THR A 123 17.07 -14.78 -1.17
N SER A 124 17.15 -15.87 -1.93
CA SER A 124 18.18 -16.90 -1.77
C SER A 124 19.58 -16.42 -2.18
N ALA A 125 19.66 -15.65 -3.27
CA ALA A 125 20.91 -15.06 -3.75
C ALA A 125 21.50 -14.09 -2.72
N LEU A 126 20.67 -13.20 -2.16
CA LEU A 126 21.08 -12.22 -1.16
C LEU A 126 21.48 -12.84 0.18
N ALA A 127 20.87 -13.96 0.56
CA ALA A 127 21.27 -14.72 1.75
C ALA A 127 22.68 -15.32 1.61
N THR A 128 23.11 -15.63 0.39
CA THR A 128 24.43 -16.21 0.11
C THR A 128 25.53 -15.14 0.04
N GLU A 129 25.22 -13.93 -0.40
CA GLU A 129 26.17 -12.79 -0.45
C GLU A 129 26.56 -12.22 0.92
N SER A 130 25.79 -12.56 1.97
CA SER A 130 25.98 -12.01 3.32
C SER A 130 26.77 -12.94 4.26
N ALA A 131 27.31 -14.05 3.75
CA ALA A 131 28.14 -15.02 4.46
C ALA A 131 29.61 -14.92 4.01
#